data_AF-A0A8H3BDY8-F1
#
_entry.id   AF-A0A8H3BDY8-F1
#
_cell.length_a   1.000
_cell.length_b   1.000
_cell.length_c   1.000
_cell.angle_alpha   90.00
_cell.angle_beta   90.00
_cell.angle_gamma   90.00
#
_symmetry.space_group_name_H-M   'P 1'
#
loop_
_entity.id
_entity.type
_entity.pdbx_description
1 polymer ?
#
loop_
_entity_poly.entity_id
_entity_poly.type
_entity_poly.pdbx_seq_one_letter_code
_entity_poly.pdbx_strand_id
1 'polypeptide(L)'
;MKSLRSAALLSIAFLASATAHSTRKSLNFGPRHPTARYVTEPQLTSTLVASHDPLDVAKSFLSAYTTSEYYIREDSYTDRNTGVTHVYARQKVDGLEVADGDINLNIRDGRVLSYGDSFYRGAAPASFDKRPSSSHATHCADMATEKMALSGGDRQMVFAELSHTPDELYTQNCARPLAAVQEAFTANANGDSHDPRRAALYFMIAAHADAATDGSGYNNANFMTPPDGQNGRCRMYIWNTASPYRDGDLEAGIVIHELTHGLSTRLTGGPANSGCLGWGESGGMGEGWGDFLATTIRSTKQYKDFPMGSWAANEINGIRNYVYSTNITVNPSTYKTLDKPGYWGVHAIGEVWAEILWVVSQRMIAKHGYSNTLFPPQPLEDGTVPIGDFYRPQIMGKPLVPKHGNTLMTQLVISGMKLQPCRPSFFDARDAIIQADELLTGGENFCELWAGFASRGVGTDASLRGGTPWGGGVHADGFKLPAKCKSE
;
A
#
# COMPACT_ATOMS: atom_id res chain seq x y z
N MET A 1 -72.02 -1.99 43.08
CA MET A 1 -72.01 -3.32 42.45
C MET A 1 -70.80 -3.41 41.53
N LYS A 2 -69.93 -4.42 41.75
CA LYS A 2 -68.86 -4.94 40.87
C LYS A 2 -67.73 -3.94 40.51
N SER A 3 -66.60 -4.01 41.24
CA SER A 3 -65.37 -4.76 40.89
C SER A 3 -64.45 -3.97 39.94
N LEU A 4 -63.46 -3.20 40.47
CA LEU A 4 -62.01 -3.56 40.54
C LEU A 4 -61.44 -3.94 39.15
N ARG A 5 -60.44 -3.28 38.55
CA ARG A 5 -59.15 -2.78 39.05
C ARG A 5 -58.55 -1.75 38.06
N SER A 6 -57.76 -0.79 38.57
CA SER A 6 -56.53 -0.28 37.91
C SER A 6 -55.70 0.43 38.98
N ALA A 7 -54.75 -0.30 39.57
CA ALA A 7 -53.77 0.22 40.49
C ALA A 7 -52.37 -0.27 40.06
N ALA A 8 -51.44 0.67 40.17
CA ALA A 8 -50.01 0.60 39.90
C ALA A 8 -49.32 -0.72 40.28
N LEU A 9 -48.37 -1.13 39.43
CA LEU A 9 -47.22 -1.97 39.77
C LEU A 9 -46.06 -1.48 38.88
N LEU A 10 -45.16 -0.67 39.44
CA LEU A 10 -43.82 -1.08 39.87
C LEU A 10 -42.96 -1.59 38.69
N SER A 11 -42.30 -0.65 38.02
CA SER A 11 -41.28 -0.96 37.01
C SER A 11 -40.00 -1.43 37.71
N ILE A 12 -39.71 -2.72 37.55
CA ILE A 12 -38.42 -3.33 37.90
C ILE A 12 -37.45 -2.96 36.77
N ALA A 13 -36.41 -2.19 37.11
CA ALA A 13 -35.25 -2.00 36.26
C ALA A 13 -34.39 -3.27 36.30
N PHE A 14 -34.26 -3.96 35.16
CA PHE A 14 -33.20 -4.93 34.92
C PHE A 14 -32.35 -4.44 33.75
N LEU A 15 -31.03 -4.47 33.96
CA LEU A 15 -30.00 -4.14 32.98
C LEU A 15 -30.14 -4.97 31.70
N ALA A 16 -30.06 -4.29 30.56
CA ALA A 16 -29.41 -4.81 29.36
C ALA A 16 -28.93 -3.64 28.49
N SER A 17 -27.61 -3.41 28.47
CA SER A 17 -26.96 -2.57 27.47
C SER A 17 -27.21 -3.16 26.09
N ALA A 18 -28.15 -2.59 25.34
CA ALA A 18 -28.31 -2.88 23.92
C ALA A 18 -27.25 -2.10 23.15
N THR A 19 -26.14 -2.77 22.81
CA THR A 19 -25.26 -2.36 21.73
C THR A 19 -26.04 -2.43 20.42
N ALA A 20 -26.56 -1.28 19.97
CA ALA A 20 -27.27 -1.17 18.71
C ALA A 20 -26.29 -1.38 17.54
N HIS A 21 -26.08 -2.64 17.16
CA HIS A 21 -25.53 -3.02 15.86
C HIS A 21 -26.55 -2.68 14.78
N SER A 22 -26.35 -1.55 14.07
CA SER A 22 -27.08 -1.27 12.85
C SER A 22 -26.68 -2.29 11.78
N THR A 23 -27.56 -3.26 11.56
CA THR A 23 -27.48 -4.27 10.51
C THR A 23 -28.47 -3.93 9.39
N ARG A 24 -28.05 -4.21 8.14
CA ARG A 24 -28.79 -4.35 6.85
C ARG A 24 -28.44 -3.31 5.78
N LYS A 25 -28.25 -3.67 4.51
CA LYS A 25 -28.57 -4.90 3.76
C LYS A 25 -27.62 -4.99 2.56
N SER A 26 -26.87 -6.08 2.45
CA SER A 26 -26.19 -6.46 1.20
C SER A 26 -27.10 -7.41 0.42
N LEU A 27 -27.19 -7.17 -0.88
CA LEU A 27 -26.91 -8.15 -1.93
C LEU A 27 -26.75 -7.37 -3.24
N ASN A 28 -25.50 -7.12 -3.62
CA ASN A 28 -24.99 -7.18 -4.99
C ASN A 28 -23.45 -7.29 -4.93
N PHE A 29 -22.92 -8.29 -5.61
CA PHE A 29 -21.56 -8.82 -5.64
C PHE A 29 -20.45 -7.73 -5.64
N GLY A 30 -19.45 -7.68 -4.75
CA GLY A 30 -19.15 -8.51 -3.57
C GLY A 30 -18.69 -7.68 -2.35
N PRO A 31 -18.63 -8.31 -1.15
CA PRO A 31 -18.79 -7.63 0.14
C PRO A 31 -17.49 -7.07 0.73
N ARG A 32 -17.56 -6.05 1.62
CA ARG A 32 -16.55 -5.90 2.70
C ARG A 32 -16.46 -7.27 3.36
N HIS A 33 -15.27 -7.87 3.44
CA HIS A 33 -15.13 -9.14 4.16
C HIS A 33 -15.74 -8.94 5.56
N PRO A 34 -16.80 -9.64 5.95
CA PRO A 34 -17.61 -9.27 7.12
C PRO A 34 -16.85 -9.28 8.44
N THR A 35 -15.64 -9.84 8.41
CA THR A 35 -14.74 -10.01 9.53
C THR A 35 -13.53 -9.08 9.44
N ALA A 36 -13.39 -8.31 8.34
CA ALA A 36 -12.27 -7.41 8.15
C ALA A 36 -12.33 -6.22 9.11
N ARG A 37 -11.33 -6.09 10.00
CA ARG A 37 -11.22 -4.98 10.96
C ARG A 37 -9.77 -4.59 11.21
N TYR A 38 -9.52 -3.30 11.35
CA TYR A 38 -8.26 -2.78 11.88
C TYR A 38 -8.51 -2.16 13.26
N VAL A 39 -7.73 -2.56 14.25
CA VAL A 39 -7.90 -2.14 15.64
C VAL A 39 -6.58 -1.57 16.14
N THR A 40 -6.62 -0.30 16.56
CA THR A 40 -5.47 0.47 17.08
C THR A 40 -5.52 0.68 18.60
N GLU A 41 -6.63 0.34 19.26
CA GLU A 41 -6.77 0.46 20.71
C GLU A 41 -6.37 -0.84 21.44
N PRO A 42 -5.63 -0.75 22.56
CA PRO A 42 -5.12 -1.91 23.28
C PRO A 42 -6.27 -2.73 23.88
N GLN A 43 -6.40 -4.00 23.48
CA GLN A 43 -7.29 -4.93 24.17
C GLN A 43 -6.65 -5.32 25.52
N LEU A 44 -7.33 -5.00 26.62
CA LEU A 44 -6.95 -5.31 28.02
C LEU A 44 -6.97 -6.82 28.35
N THR A 45 -7.11 -7.70 27.37
CA THR A 45 -7.28 -9.15 27.59
C THR A 45 -5.97 -9.93 27.65
N SER A 46 -4.79 -9.31 27.50
CA SER A 46 -3.49 -9.99 27.65
C SER A 46 -3.09 -10.21 29.11
N THR A 47 -4.03 -10.55 29.99
CA THR A 47 -3.66 -11.37 31.14
C THR A 47 -3.43 -12.77 30.59
N LEU A 48 -2.18 -13.26 30.64
CA LEU A 48 -1.68 -14.61 30.31
C LEU A 48 -0.76 -14.68 29.08
N VAL A 49 0.42 -14.03 29.12
CA VAL A 49 1.75 -14.70 29.04
C VAL A 49 2.80 -13.72 29.58
N ALA A 50 3.67 -14.16 30.47
CA ALA A 50 4.89 -13.44 30.85
C ALA A 50 6.04 -13.65 29.83
N SER A 51 5.72 -13.78 28.53
CA SER A 51 6.72 -14.01 27.47
C SER A 51 7.03 -12.69 26.78
N HIS A 52 8.33 -12.42 26.60
CA HIS A 52 8.82 -11.29 25.81
C HIS A 52 9.00 -11.66 24.33
N ASP A 53 8.77 -12.93 23.94
CA ASP A 53 8.84 -13.35 22.54
C ASP A 53 7.58 -12.88 21.78
N PRO A 54 7.72 -12.03 20.76
CA PRO A 54 6.61 -11.54 19.96
C PRO A 54 5.79 -12.66 19.29
N LEU A 55 6.40 -13.80 18.95
CA LEU A 55 5.69 -14.94 18.38
C LEU A 55 4.82 -15.65 19.40
N ASP A 56 5.24 -15.72 20.67
CA ASP A 56 4.42 -16.26 21.75
C ASP A 56 3.23 -15.34 22.05
N VAL A 57 3.46 -14.02 22.06
CA VAL A 57 2.40 -13.02 22.18
C VAL A 57 1.40 -13.16 21.05
N ALA A 58 1.87 -13.33 19.81
CA ALA A 58 1.01 -13.56 18.65
C ALA A 58 0.18 -14.83 18.80
N LYS A 59 0.80 -15.96 19.18
CA LYS A 59 0.09 -17.23 19.40
C LYS A 59 -0.94 -17.14 20.51
N SER A 60 -0.61 -16.46 21.61
CA SER A 60 -1.54 -16.23 22.73
C SER A 60 -2.72 -15.34 22.32
N PHE A 61 -2.44 -14.27 21.58
CA PHE A 61 -3.50 -13.44 21.00
C PHE A 61 -4.39 -14.27 20.08
N LEU A 62 -3.81 -15.00 19.11
CA LEU A 62 -4.56 -15.79 18.13
C LEU A 62 -5.38 -16.90 18.76
N SER A 63 -4.87 -17.57 19.80
CA SER A 63 -5.61 -18.63 20.51
C SER A 63 -6.80 -18.08 21.29
N ALA A 64 -6.70 -16.88 21.86
CA ALA A 64 -7.83 -16.18 22.47
C ALA A 64 -8.81 -15.61 21.42
N TYR A 65 -8.32 -15.35 20.21
CA TYR A 65 -9.01 -14.60 19.17
C TYR A 65 -9.76 -15.47 18.15
N THR A 66 -9.32 -16.71 17.91
CA THR A 66 -9.96 -17.63 16.97
C THR A 66 -9.84 -19.09 17.41
N THR A 67 -10.81 -19.91 17.00
CA THR A 67 -10.78 -21.37 17.13
C THR A 67 -10.33 -22.06 15.84
N SER A 68 -10.14 -21.32 14.75
CA SER A 68 -9.68 -21.86 13.47
C SER A 68 -8.20 -22.25 13.53
N GLU A 69 -7.82 -23.26 12.74
CA GLU A 69 -6.41 -23.51 12.48
C GLU A 69 -5.77 -22.28 11.84
N TYR A 70 -4.50 -22.07 12.11
CA TYR A 70 -3.71 -21.04 11.48
C TYR A 70 -2.26 -21.49 11.43
N TYR A 71 -1.47 -20.79 10.62
CA TYR A 71 -0.03 -20.82 10.77
C TYR A 71 0.51 -19.39 10.72
N ILE A 72 1.56 -19.17 11.49
CA ILE A 72 2.33 -17.93 11.39
C ILE A 72 3.25 -18.09 10.20
N ARG A 73 3.21 -17.12 9.29
CA ARG A 73 4.05 -17.12 8.10
C ARG A 73 5.50 -16.86 8.50
N GLU A 74 6.41 -17.54 7.82
CA GLU A 74 7.86 -17.44 8.05
C GLU A 74 8.42 -16.05 7.69
N ASP A 75 7.69 -15.28 6.88
CA ASP A 75 8.02 -13.90 6.54
C ASP A 75 7.56 -12.87 7.59
N SER A 76 7.10 -13.33 8.75
CA SER A 76 6.96 -12.49 9.94
C SER A 76 8.34 -11.98 10.35
N TYR A 77 8.49 -10.67 10.51
CA TYR A 77 9.80 -10.06 10.74
C TYR A 77 9.74 -9.02 11.84
N THR A 78 10.88 -8.81 12.49
CA THR A 78 11.05 -7.69 13.42
C THR A 78 11.73 -6.56 12.68
N ASP A 79 11.05 -5.42 12.58
CA ASP A 79 11.63 -4.21 12.05
C ASP A 79 12.70 -3.73 13.02
N ARG A 80 13.97 -3.80 12.59
CA ARG A 80 15.14 -3.51 13.45
C ARG A 80 15.18 -2.06 13.94
N ASN A 81 14.53 -1.15 13.21
CA ASN A 81 14.50 0.24 13.61
C ASN A 81 13.47 0.39 14.73
N THR A 82 12.21 0.03 14.48
CA THR A 82 11.12 0.30 15.42
C THR A 82 11.05 -0.68 16.58
N GLY A 83 11.69 -1.84 16.47
CA GLY A 83 11.54 -2.94 17.44
C GLY A 83 10.16 -3.59 17.40
N VAL A 84 9.32 -3.23 16.43
CA VAL A 84 8.01 -3.84 16.23
C VAL A 84 8.17 -5.11 15.42
N THR A 85 7.62 -6.20 15.95
CA THR A 85 7.48 -7.45 15.21
C THR A 85 6.15 -7.46 14.49
N HIS A 86 6.23 -7.54 13.16
CA HIS A 86 5.10 -7.73 12.29
C HIS A 86 4.88 -9.23 12.13
N VAL A 87 3.84 -9.75 12.79
CA VAL A 87 3.47 -11.16 12.69
C VAL A 87 2.29 -11.29 11.75
N TYR A 88 2.47 -12.08 10.69
CA TYR A 88 1.43 -12.40 9.73
C TYR A 88 0.97 -13.84 9.95
N ALA A 89 -0.31 -14.04 10.22
CA ALA A 89 -0.90 -15.37 10.30
C ALA A 89 -1.98 -15.54 9.24
N ARG A 90 -2.05 -16.76 8.70
CA ARG A 90 -3.11 -17.16 7.77
C ARG A 90 -3.97 -18.22 8.38
N GLN A 91 -5.27 -18.04 8.20
CA GLN A 91 -6.26 -19.02 8.60
C GLN A 91 -6.16 -20.27 7.71
N LYS A 92 -6.29 -21.43 8.35
CA LYS A 92 -6.36 -22.74 7.72
C LYS A 92 -7.70 -23.42 8.03
N VAL A 93 -8.17 -24.20 7.07
CA VAL A 93 -9.26 -25.16 7.22
C VAL A 93 -8.84 -26.45 6.51
N ASP A 94 -8.82 -27.57 7.23
CA ASP A 94 -8.34 -28.88 6.73
C ASP A 94 -6.92 -28.83 6.11
N GLY A 95 -6.07 -27.95 6.64
CA GLY A 95 -4.72 -27.71 6.13
C GLY A 95 -4.62 -26.87 4.85
N LEU A 96 -5.74 -26.37 4.31
CA LEU A 96 -5.79 -25.42 3.19
C LEU A 96 -5.92 -24.00 3.71
N GLU A 97 -5.29 -23.04 3.03
CA GLU A 97 -5.43 -21.63 3.36
C GLU A 97 -6.80 -21.10 2.98
N VAL A 98 -7.40 -20.31 3.87
CA VAL A 98 -8.60 -19.56 3.55
C VAL A 98 -8.20 -18.31 2.76
N ALA A 99 -8.70 -18.19 1.52
CA ALA A 99 -8.49 -16.99 0.70
C ALA A 99 -8.99 -15.75 1.45
N ASP A 100 -8.17 -14.68 1.45
CA ASP A 100 -8.40 -13.44 2.20
C ASP A 100 -8.53 -13.61 3.74
N GLY A 101 -8.21 -14.79 4.29
CA GLY A 101 -8.22 -15.08 5.72
C GLY A 101 -6.91 -14.74 6.40
N ASP A 102 -6.52 -13.47 6.41
CA ASP A 102 -5.25 -12.98 6.93
C ASP A 102 -5.44 -12.26 8.27
N ILE A 103 -4.42 -12.30 9.12
CA ILE A 103 -4.29 -11.40 10.27
C ILE A 103 -2.86 -10.89 10.34
N ASN A 104 -2.70 -9.57 10.45
CA ASN A 104 -1.45 -8.92 10.76
C ASN A 104 -1.50 -8.42 12.20
N LEU A 105 -0.43 -8.68 12.95
CA LEU A 105 -0.27 -8.27 14.33
C LEU A 105 1.01 -7.45 14.42
N ASN A 106 0.90 -6.22 14.93
CA ASN A 106 2.06 -5.38 15.22
C ASN A 106 2.34 -5.48 16.70
N ILE A 107 3.43 -6.15 17.06
CA ILE A 107 3.74 -6.55 18.44
C ILE A 107 5.02 -5.87 18.91
N ARG A 108 5.00 -5.32 20.12
CA ARG A 108 6.18 -4.76 20.78
C ARG A 108 6.02 -4.85 22.29
N ASP A 109 7.14 -5.06 23.00
CA ASP A 109 7.20 -5.06 24.47
C ASP A 109 6.15 -5.98 25.12
N GLY A 110 5.96 -7.17 24.56
CA GLY A 110 5.01 -8.17 25.07
C GLY A 110 3.54 -7.87 24.77
N ARG A 111 3.23 -6.88 23.92
CA ARG A 111 1.85 -6.40 23.68
C ARG A 111 1.54 -6.27 22.19
N VAL A 112 0.30 -6.60 21.81
CA VAL A 112 -0.24 -6.29 20.48
C VAL A 112 -0.62 -4.80 20.48
N LEU A 113 0.06 -4.01 19.66
CA LEU A 113 -0.16 -2.57 19.51
C LEU A 113 -1.34 -2.29 18.60
N SER A 114 -1.42 -3.01 17.48
CA SER A 114 -2.51 -2.94 16.52
C SER A 114 -2.61 -4.24 15.77
N TYR A 115 -3.79 -4.53 15.22
CA TYR A 115 -3.94 -5.67 14.33
C TYR A 115 -4.98 -5.40 13.24
N GLY A 116 -4.72 -5.91 12.04
CA GLY A 116 -5.68 -6.05 10.96
C GLY A 116 -6.09 -7.51 10.83
N ASP A 117 -7.37 -7.81 10.92
CA ASP A 117 -7.93 -9.17 10.79
C ASP A 117 -8.87 -9.22 9.60
N SER A 118 -8.89 -10.33 8.87
CA SER A 118 -9.91 -10.72 7.89
C SER A 118 -10.28 -12.21 7.96
N PHE A 119 -9.99 -12.91 9.06
CA PHE A 119 -10.33 -14.34 9.26
C PHE A 119 -11.82 -14.63 9.08
N TYR A 120 -12.15 -15.67 8.33
CA TYR A 120 -13.51 -16.17 8.15
C TYR A 120 -14.05 -16.79 9.46
N ARG A 121 -15.31 -16.51 9.83
CA ARG A 121 -15.92 -16.97 11.10
C ARG A 121 -17.04 -18.01 10.92
N GLY A 122 -17.28 -18.46 9.70
CA GLY A 122 -18.32 -19.47 9.41
C GLY A 122 -17.82 -20.91 9.61
N ALA A 123 -18.72 -21.88 9.40
CA ALA A 123 -18.37 -23.30 9.44
C ALA A 123 -17.46 -23.70 8.27
N ALA A 124 -16.51 -24.60 8.53
CA ALA A 124 -15.59 -25.16 7.55
C ALA A 124 -16.32 -25.94 6.43
N PRO A 125 -15.98 -25.75 5.15
CA PRO A 125 -16.40 -26.65 4.07
C PRO A 125 -15.74 -28.02 4.22
N ALA A 126 -16.30 -29.07 3.62
CA ALA A 126 -15.69 -30.39 3.62
C ALA A 126 -14.42 -30.42 2.73
N SER A 127 -13.29 -30.85 3.32
CA SER A 127 -11.97 -31.19 2.74
C SER A 127 -11.84 -31.19 1.21
N PHE A 128 -10.95 -30.33 0.69
CA PHE A 128 -10.47 -30.35 -0.70
C PHE A 128 -9.06 -30.95 -0.81
N ASP A 129 -8.81 -31.70 -1.88
CA ASP A 129 -7.54 -32.39 -2.15
C ASP A 129 -6.39 -31.43 -2.48
N LYS A 130 -5.20 -31.74 -1.94
CA LYS A 130 -4.01 -30.87 -1.84
C LYS A 130 -3.10 -30.95 -3.08
N ARG A 131 -2.68 -29.79 -3.62
CA ARG A 131 -1.29 -29.48 -4.06
C ARG A 131 -1.17 -28.08 -4.72
N PRO A 132 -0.21 -27.25 -4.29
CA PRO A 132 0.46 -26.28 -5.18
C PRO A 132 1.99 -26.48 -5.19
N SER A 133 2.65 -26.21 -6.32
CA SER A 133 4.11 -26.20 -6.45
C SER A 133 4.63 -24.87 -6.99
N SER A 134 5.67 -24.37 -6.34
CA SER A 134 6.28 -23.04 -6.48
C SER A 134 7.72 -23.11 -7.02
N SER A 135 7.98 -22.53 -8.20
CA SER A 135 9.17 -21.72 -8.53
C SER A 135 8.97 -21.08 -9.93
N HIS A 136 9.52 -19.89 -10.22
CA HIS A 136 9.35 -19.25 -11.54
C HIS A 136 10.00 -20.06 -12.68
N ALA A 137 11.10 -20.75 -12.42
CA ALA A 137 11.72 -21.65 -13.39
C ALA A 137 10.84 -22.88 -13.67
N THR A 138 10.20 -23.44 -12.64
CA THR A 138 9.21 -24.51 -12.79
C THR A 138 7.98 -23.99 -13.56
N HIS A 139 7.51 -22.79 -13.25
CA HIS A 139 6.40 -22.14 -13.96
C HIS A 139 6.71 -21.89 -15.44
N CYS A 140 7.91 -21.43 -15.78
CA CYS A 140 8.32 -21.26 -17.18
C CYS A 140 8.49 -22.60 -17.92
N ALA A 141 8.97 -23.64 -17.25
CA ALA A 141 9.04 -25.00 -17.81
C ALA A 141 7.64 -25.60 -18.04
N ASP A 142 6.71 -25.39 -17.10
CA ASP A 142 5.33 -25.85 -17.20
C ASP A 142 4.60 -25.11 -18.35
N MET A 143 4.74 -23.79 -18.45
CA MET A 143 4.16 -23.01 -19.57
C MET A 143 4.76 -23.39 -20.93
N ALA A 144 6.06 -23.70 -21.01
CA ALA A 144 6.66 -24.22 -22.24
C ALA A 144 6.04 -25.56 -22.65
N THR A 145 5.66 -26.38 -21.67
CA THR A 145 5.03 -27.69 -21.88
C THR A 145 3.56 -27.56 -22.31
N GLU A 146 2.80 -26.63 -21.73
CA GLU A 146 1.42 -26.32 -22.15
C GLU A 146 1.35 -25.73 -23.58
N LYS A 147 2.31 -24.88 -23.95
CA LYS A 147 2.46 -24.37 -25.33
C LYS A 147 2.56 -25.51 -26.35
N MET A 148 3.31 -26.57 -26.03
CA MET A 148 3.47 -27.74 -26.91
C MET A 148 2.21 -28.62 -26.99
N ALA A 149 1.36 -28.62 -25.95
CA ALA A 149 0.15 -29.44 -25.91
C ALA A 149 -1.02 -28.85 -26.74
N LEU A 150 -1.12 -27.51 -26.82
CA LEU A 150 -2.20 -26.82 -27.53
C LEU A 150 -1.99 -26.70 -29.05
N SER A 151 -0.77 -26.93 -29.54
CA SER A 151 -0.49 -26.99 -30.99
C SER A 151 -1.00 -28.27 -31.68
N GLY A 152 -1.67 -29.17 -30.97
CA GLY A 152 -2.00 -30.52 -31.41
C GLY A 152 -3.48 -30.88 -31.64
N GLY A 153 -4.44 -29.94 -31.67
CA GLY A 153 -5.84 -30.35 -31.88
C GLY A 153 -6.83 -29.25 -32.30
N ASP A 154 -7.56 -29.53 -33.39
CA ASP A 154 -8.67 -28.75 -33.92
C ASP A 154 -9.79 -28.54 -32.89
N ARG A 155 -9.90 -27.34 -32.31
CA ARG A 155 -11.16 -26.84 -31.70
C ARG A 155 -11.35 -25.34 -31.92
N GLN A 156 -12.52 -24.99 -32.44
CA GLN A 156 -13.04 -23.61 -32.57
C GLN A 156 -13.21 -22.95 -31.18
N MET A 157 -12.73 -21.70 -31.03
CA MET A 157 -12.99 -20.84 -29.87
C MET A 157 -13.75 -19.57 -30.29
N VAL A 158 -14.64 -19.11 -29.40
CA VAL A 158 -15.62 -18.03 -29.64
C VAL A 158 -15.00 -16.64 -29.41
N PHE A 159 -15.38 -15.71 -30.29
CA PHE A 159 -14.98 -14.30 -30.39
C PHE A 159 -15.56 -13.44 -29.24
N ALA A 160 -14.89 -13.42 -28.08
CA ALA A 160 -15.00 -12.33 -27.09
C ALA A 160 -13.83 -12.40 -26.07
N GLU A 161 -12.72 -11.75 -26.43
CA GLU A 161 -11.68 -11.17 -25.56
C GLU A 161 -10.90 -12.10 -24.62
N LEU A 162 -10.25 -13.11 -25.22
CA LEU A 162 -8.94 -13.61 -24.76
C LEU A 162 -7.86 -12.77 -25.42
N SER A 163 -7.35 -11.73 -24.73
CA SER A 163 -6.36 -10.83 -25.31
C SER A 163 -4.91 -11.27 -25.15
N HIS A 164 -4.61 -12.50 -24.71
CA HIS A 164 -3.23 -13.02 -24.78
C HIS A 164 -3.20 -14.51 -25.13
N THR A 165 -2.55 -14.84 -26.25
CA THR A 165 -2.23 -16.23 -26.61
C THR A 165 -1.23 -16.84 -25.61
N PRO A 166 -1.20 -18.18 -25.42
CA PRO A 166 -0.17 -18.84 -24.59
C PRO A 166 1.27 -18.47 -24.99
N ASP A 167 1.49 -18.20 -26.28
CA ASP A 167 2.76 -17.74 -26.84
C ASP A 167 3.13 -16.33 -26.39
N GLU A 168 2.17 -15.41 -26.35
CA GLU A 168 2.37 -14.09 -25.78
C GLU A 168 2.67 -14.17 -24.29
N LEU A 169 1.92 -14.96 -23.52
CA LEU A 169 2.16 -15.15 -22.09
C LEU A 169 3.55 -15.73 -21.80
N TYR A 170 3.99 -16.74 -22.55
CA TYR A 170 5.34 -17.29 -22.42
C TYR A 170 6.42 -16.28 -22.80
N THR A 171 6.24 -15.56 -23.92
CA THR A 171 7.20 -14.55 -24.38
C THR A 171 7.32 -13.41 -23.38
N GLN A 172 6.18 -13.00 -22.81
CA GLN A 172 6.08 -11.94 -21.82
C GLN A 172 6.69 -12.32 -20.46
N ASN A 173 6.62 -13.59 -20.06
CA ASN A 173 7.02 -14.03 -18.73
C ASN A 173 8.38 -14.76 -18.69
N CYS A 174 8.88 -15.28 -19.82
CA CYS A 174 10.00 -16.24 -19.84
C CYS A 174 11.05 -16.00 -20.95
N ALA A 175 10.84 -15.12 -21.94
CA ALA A 175 11.71 -15.04 -23.13
C ALA A 175 12.79 -13.93 -23.12
N ARG A 176 12.99 -13.19 -22.02
CA ARG A 176 14.05 -12.17 -21.89
C ARG A 176 15.27 -12.74 -21.14
N PRO A 177 16.51 -12.48 -21.62
CA PRO A 177 17.07 -11.13 -21.77
C PRO A 177 17.52 -10.75 -23.19
N LEU A 178 17.41 -9.45 -23.52
CA LEU A 178 18.00 -8.81 -24.72
C LEU A 178 19.53 -8.86 -24.65
N ALA A 179 20.21 -9.04 -25.80
CA ALA A 179 21.68 -9.03 -25.89
C ALA A 179 22.32 -7.79 -25.26
N ALA A 180 21.65 -6.62 -25.33
CA ALA A 180 22.09 -5.38 -24.69
C ALA A 180 22.11 -5.46 -23.14
N VAL A 181 21.22 -6.25 -22.52
CA VAL A 181 21.22 -6.49 -21.06
C VAL A 181 22.42 -7.35 -20.68
N GLN A 182 22.75 -8.36 -21.50
CA GLN A 182 23.94 -9.19 -21.32
C GLN A 182 25.23 -8.38 -21.53
N GLU A 183 25.28 -7.52 -22.53
CA GLU A 183 26.41 -6.62 -22.79
C GLU A 183 26.60 -5.61 -21.66
N ALA A 184 25.53 -4.95 -21.20
CA ALA A 184 25.57 -4.06 -20.04
C ALA A 184 26.02 -4.80 -18.76
N PHE A 185 25.65 -6.08 -18.62
CA PHE A 185 26.09 -6.93 -17.51
C PHE A 185 27.60 -7.13 -17.50
N THR A 186 28.17 -7.37 -18.68
CA THR A 186 29.59 -7.63 -18.87
C THR A 186 30.48 -6.38 -18.95
N ALA A 187 29.92 -5.21 -19.31
CA ALA A 187 30.68 -3.99 -19.59
C ALA A 187 31.40 -3.38 -18.37
N ASN A 188 31.07 -3.79 -17.13
CA ASN A 188 31.83 -3.37 -15.96
C ASN A 188 31.76 -4.41 -14.81
N ALA A 189 32.54 -5.48 -14.94
CA ALA A 189 32.63 -6.56 -13.96
C ALA A 189 33.33 -6.16 -12.63
N ASN A 190 33.92 -4.95 -12.53
CA ASN A 190 34.76 -4.52 -11.40
C ASN A 190 34.24 -3.29 -10.63
N GLY A 191 32.92 -3.10 -10.51
CA GLY A 191 32.37 -1.97 -9.76
C GLY A 191 31.00 -2.23 -9.13
N ASP A 192 31.01 -2.38 -7.81
CA ASP A 192 29.93 -2.33 -6.82
C ASP A 192 28.51 -2.77 -7.27
N SER A 193 28.17 -4.03 -6.97
CA SER A 193 26.81 -4.59 -7.14
C SER A 193 25.73 -3.88 -6.31
N HIS A 194 26.11 -2.96 -5.41
CA HIS A 194 25.20 -2.22 -4.57
C HIS A 194 24.92 -0.79 -5.04
N ASP A 195 25.45 -0.33 -6.19
CA ASP A 195 25.10 0.98 -6.74
C ASP A 195 23.66 0.96 -7.32
N PRO A 196 22.69 1.66 -6.71
CA PRO A 196 21.31 1.72 -7.20
C PRO A 196 21.20 2.34 -8.60
N ARG A 197 22.20 3.13 -9.04
CA ARG A 197 22.23 3.70 -10.40
C ARG A 197 22.46 2.63 -11.45
N ARG A 198 23.22 1.58 -11.13
CA ARG A 198 23.44 0.43 -12.02
C ARG A 198 22.16 -0.37 -12.16
N ALA A 199 21.48 -0.65 -11.05
CA ALA A 199 20.16 -1.30 -11.05
C ALA A 199 19.13 -0.49 -11.87
N ALA A 200 19.13 0.84 -11.71
CA ALA A 200 18.28 1.74 -12.49
C ALA A 200 18.63 1.72 -13.98
N LEU A 201 19.91 1.67 -14.36
CA LEU A 201 20.34 1.59 -15.76
C LEU A 201 19.93 0.25 -16.40
N TYR A 202 20.15 -0.87 -15.71
CA TYR A 202 19.65 -2.17 -16.18
C TYR A 202 18.15 -2.18 -16.31
N PHE A 203 17.45 -1.59 -15.35
CA PHE A 203 16.02 -1.45 -15.40
C PHE A 203 15.60 -0.64 -16.62
N MET A 204 16.20 0.52 -16.88
CA MET A 204 15.86 1.32 -18.07
C MET A 204 16.09 0.53 -19.36
N ILE A 205 17.22 -0.18 -19.49
CA ILE A 205 17.50 -1.02 -20.67
C ILE A 205 16.51 -2.18 -20.80
N ALA A 206 16.14 -2.82 -19.67
CA ALA A 206 15.26 -3.98 -19.66
C ALA A 206 13.77 -3.61 -19.74
N ALA A 207 13.38 -2.43 -19.28
CA ALA A 207 12.03 -1.87 -19.36
C ALA A 207 11.80 -1.12 -20.67
N HIS A 208 12.88 -0.86 -21.44
CA HIS A 208 12.84 -0.06 -22.66
C HIS A 208 11.79 -0.53 -23.65
N ALA A 209 11.04 0.44 -24.16
CA ALA A 209 10.06 0.27 -25.20
C ALA A 209 10.77 -0.11 -26.50
N ASP A 210 10.77 -1.39 -26.87
CA ASP A 210 11.12 -1.75 -28.24
C ASP A 210 9.92 -1.45 -29.13
N ALA A 211 9.98 -0.30 -29.83
CA ALA A 211 8.96 0.13 -30.78
C ALA A 211 8.66 -0.90 -31.88
N ALA A 212 9.55 -1.89 -32.11
CA ALA A 212 9.34 -2.96 -33.06
C ALA A 212 8.59 -4.19 -32.49
N THR A 213 8.51 -4.36 -31.16
CA THR A 213 7.96 -5.58 -30.54
C THR A 213 6.94 -5.37 -29.42
N ASP A 214 6.81 -4.18 -28.83
CA ASP A 214 5.81 -3.93 -27.78
C ASP A 214 4.52 -3.31 -28.33
N GLY A 215 3.85 -4.01 -29.26
CA GLY A 215 2.56 -3.60 -29.84
C GLY A 215 1.39 -3.40 -28.86
N SER A 216 1.66 -3.17 -27.57
CA SER A 216 0.70 -2.94 -26.48
C SER A 216 0.27 -1.48 -26.29
N GLY A 217 0.93 -0.47 -26.90
CA GLY A 217 0.38 0.90 -26.97
C GLY A 217 1.40 2.06 -27.03
N TYR A 218 0.88 3.29 -27.04
CA TYR A 218 1.61 4.56 -26.88
C TYR A 218 1.06 5.32 -25.66
N ASN A 219 1.79 6.34 -25.19
CA ASN A 219 1.34 7.33 -24.20
C ASN A 219 0.93 6.76 -22.83
N ASN A 220 1.64 5.74 -22.35
CA ASN A 220 1.35 5.13 -21.06
C ASN A 220 2.60 4.45 -20.49
N ALA A 221 2.46 3.87 -19.30
CA ALA A 221 3.36 2.89 -18.72
C ALA A 221 2.53 1.98 -17.81
N ASN A 222 3.10 0.88 -17.32
CA ASN A 222 2.46 0.10 -16.26
C ASN A 222 3.46 -0.80 -15.55
N PHE A 223 3.12 -1.18 -14.32
CA PHE A 223 3.87 -2.15 -13.54
C PHE A 223 2.97 -3.29 -13.06
N MET A 224 3.36 -4.53 -13.38
CA MET A 224 2.77 -5.73 -12.81
C MET A 224 3.53 -6.13 -11.54
N THR A 225 2.83 -6.20 -10.42
CA THR A 225 3.41 -6.61 -9.13
C THR A 225 2.85 -7.97 -8.68
N PRO A 226 3.37 -9.12 -9.14
CA PRO A 226 2.99 -10.41 -8.57
C PRO A 226 3.46 -10.50 -7.11
N PRO A 227 2.96 -11.46 -6.31
CA PRO A 227 3.46 -11.72 -4.96
C PRO A 227 4.98 -11.95 -4.90
N ASP A 228 5.55 -11.80 -3.72
CA ASP A 228 6.98 -12.01 -3.51
C ASP A 228 7.46 -13.42 -3.91
N GLY A 229 8.72 -13.51 -4.33
CA GLY A 229 9.26 -14.70 -5.02
C GLY A 229 8.98 -14.75 -6.53
N GLN A 230 8.26 -13.76 -7.08
CA GLN A 230 8.09 -13.56 -8.52
C GLN A 230 8.61 -12.19 -8.97
N ASN A 231 9.10 -12.12 -10.21
CA ASN A 231 9.63 -10.89 -10.77
C ASN A 231 8.50 -9.88 -11.05
N GLY A 232 8.66 -8.64 -10.58
CA GLY A 232 7.85 -7.53 -11.06
C GLY A 232 8.15 -7.22 -12.52
N ARG A 233 7.16 -6.70 -13.25
CA ARG A 233 7.32 -6.34 -14.67
C ARG A 233 6.87 -4.91 -14.90
N CYS A 234 7.84 -4.03 -15.14
CA CYS A 234 7.56 -2.70 -15.66
C CYS A 234 7.54 -2.72 -17.18
N ARG A 235 6.56 -2.05 -17.77
CA ARG A 235 6.48 -1.75 -19.20
C ARG A 235 6.42 -0.24 -19.36
N MET A 236 7.38 0.29 -20.10
CA MET A 236 7.44 1.71 -20.43
C MET A 236 7.11 1.87 -21.91
N TYR A 237 6.42 2.95 -22.30
CA TYR A 237 6.02 3.16 -23.69
C TYR A 237 6.59 4.44 -24.30
N ILE A 238 6.60 4.45 -25.63
CA ILE A 238 6.82 5.66 -26.43
C ILE A 238 5.57 6.56 -26.36
N TRP A 239 5.81 7.87 -26.30
CA TRP A 239 4.80 8.91 -26.31
C TRP A 239 4.77 9.64 -27.66
N ASN A 240 3.63 9.56 -28.35
CA ASN A 240 3.42 10.16 -29.67
C ASN A 240 2.76 11.55 -29.62
N THR A 241 2.76 12.20 -28.45
CA THR A 241 2.21 13.55 -28.20
C THR A 241 3.14 14.69 -28.63
N ALA A 242 4.36 14.37 -29.07
CA ALA A 242 5.36 15.32 -29.55
C ALA A 242 5.97 14.86 -30.89
N SER A 243 6.62 15.78 -31.61
CA SER A 243 7.45 15.46 -32.78
C SER A 243 8.88 15.98 -32.58
N PRO A 244 9.91 15.12 -32.55
CA PRO A 244 9.83 13.66 -32.58
C PRO A 244 9.12 13.08 -31.34
N TYR A 245 8.69 11.81 -31.41
CA TYR A 245 8.12 11.08 -30.28
C TYR A 245 9.08 11.10 -29.09
N ARG A 246 8.52 11.07 -27.88
CA ARG A 246 9.28 11.09 -26.63
C ARG A 246 9.27 9.71 -26.00
N ASP A 247 10.42 9.26 -25.53
CA ASP A 247 10.54 7.97 -24.87
C ASP A 247 10.25 8.12 -23.37
N GLY A 248 9.22 7.44 -22.86
CA GLY A 248 8.79 7.53 -21.47
C GLY A 248 9.87 7.15 -20.46
N ASP A 249 10.86 6.34 -20.86
CA ASP A 249 12.01 5.98 -20.02
C ASP A 249 12.85 7.17 -19.58
N LEU A 250 12.86 8.23 -20.40
CA LEU A 250 13.64 9.43 -20.14
C LEU A 250 12.93 10.38 -19.16
N GLU A 251 11.67 10.09 -18.78
CA GLU A 251 10.98 10.82 -17.72
C GLU A 251 11.04 10.06 -16.39
N ALA A 252 11.99 10.46 -15.54
CA ALA A 252 12.19 9.87 -14.22
C ALA A 252 10.90 9.80 -13.37
N GLY A 253 9.99 10.77 -13.51
CA GLY A 253 8.72 10.77 -12.79
C GLY A 253 7.86 9.54 -13.12
N ILE A 254 7.79 9.13 -14.39
CA ILE A 254 7.01 7.96 -14.82
C ILE A 254 7.69 6.69 -14.32
N VAL A 255 9.00 6.55 -14.52
CA VAL A 255 9.75 5.37 -14.04
C VAL A 255 9.61 5.17 -12.53
N ILE A 256 9.74 6.24 -11.74
CA ILE A 256 9.60 6.16 -10.28
C ILE A 256 8.16 5.81 -9.89
N HIS A 257 7.16 6.38 -10.57
CA HIS A 257 5.76 6.05 -10.35
C HIS A 257 5.51 4.55 -10.53
N GLU A 258 5.95 3.99 -11.66
CA GLU A 258 5.76 2.56 -11.96
C GLU A 258 6.45 1.65 -10.94
N LEU A 259 7.70 1.96 -10.58
CA LEU A 259 8.43 1.21 -9.56
C LEU A 259 7.74 1.28 -8.18
N THR A 260 7.05 2.38 -7.91
CA THR A 260 6.31 2.57 -6.66
C THR A 260 5.05 1.70 -6.59
N HIS A 261 4.46 1.27 -7.71
CA HIS A 261 3.44 0.22 -7.67
C HIS A 261 4.00 -1.08 -7.09
N GLY A 262 5.22 -1.45 -7.51
CA GLY A 262 5.97 -2.57 -6.94
C GLY A 262 6.13 -2.45 -5.41
N LEU A 263 6.58 -1.28 -4.95
CA LEU A 263 6.75 -0.99 -3.53
C LEU A 263 5.43 -1.04 -2.75
N SER A 264 4.45 -0.23 -3.13
CA SER A 264 3.19 -0.06 -2.41
C SER A 264 2.38 -1.36 -2.36
N THR A 265 2.35 -2.11 -3.47
CA THR A 265 1.62 -3.39 -3.56
C THR A 265 2.28 -4.49 -2.75
N ARG A 266 3.62 -4.56 -2.69
CA ARG A 266 4.33 -5.55 -1.86
C ARG A 266 4.26 -5.25 -0.37
N LEU A 267 4.22 -3.97 0.02
CA LEU A 267 4.16 -3.60 1.43
C LEU A 267 2.75 -3.73 2.01
N THR A 268 1.73 -3.35 1.24
CA THR A 268 0.34 -3.33 1.71
C THR A 268 -0.24 -4.74 1.83
N GLY A 269 -0.65 -5.16 3.02
CA GLY A 269 -1.17 -6.51 3.25
C GLY A 269 -0.10 -7.61 3.25
N GLY A 270 1.18 -7.22 3.18
CA GLY A 270 2.35 -8.11 3.24
C GLY A 270 2.79 -8.68 1.89
N PRO A 271 4.05 -9.14 1.79
CA PRO A 271 4.73 -9.37 0.51
C PRO A 271 4.13 -10.49 -0.35
N ALA A 272 3.45 -11.47 0.26
CA ALA A 272 2.77 -12.54 -0.45
C ALA A 272 1.35 -12.19 -0.97
N ASN A 273 0.84 -10.98 -0.75
CA ASN A 273 -0.49 -10.57 -1.19
C ASN A 273 -0.45 -9.28 -2.04
N SER A 274 -0.56 -9.44 -3.35
CA SER A 274 -0.62 -8.31 -4.28
C SER A 274 -2.04 -7.79 -4.59
N GLY A 275 -3.07 -8.34 -3.96
CA GLY A 275 -4.48 -8.01 -4.22
C GLY A 275 -5.01 -6.78 -3.46
N CYS A 276 -4.15 -6.10 -2.71
CA CYS A 276 -4.58 -5.12 -1.70
C CYS A 276 -4.84 -3.71 -2.23
N LEU A 277 -4.31 -3.35 -3.40
CA LEU A 277 -4.43 -2.01 -4.00
C LEU A 277 -5.10 -2.06 -5.38
N GLY A 278 -6.16 -2.87 -5.53
CA GLY A 278 -6.74 -3.17 -6.84
C GLY A 278 -7.73 -2.15 -7.39
N TRP A 279 -8.57 -1.51 -6.55
CA TRP A 279 -9.74 -0.74 -7.00
C TRP A 279 -10.15 0.37 -6.01
N GLY A 280 -10.99 1.30 -6.45
CA GLY A 280 -11.59 2.33 -5.57
C GLY A 280 -10.55 3.22 -4.89
N GLU A 281 -10.79 3.60 -3.63
CA GLU A 281 -9.84 4.39 -2.84
C GLU A 281 -8.47 3.70 -2.70
N SER A 282 -8.42 2.38 -2.49
CA SER A 282 -7.14 1.68 -2.30
C SER A 282 -6.31 1.63 -3.58
N GLY A 283 -6.94 1.33 -4.72
CA GLY A 283 -6.29 1.41 -6.03
C GLY A 283 -5.85 2.85 -6.36
N GLY A 284 -6.70 3.83 -6.05
CA GLY A 284 -6.35 5.24 -6.20
C GLY A 284 -5.17 5.65 -5.32
N MET A 285 -5.09 5.20 -4.07
CA MET A 285 -3.90 5.43 -3.25
C MET A 285 -2.65 4.76 -3.83
N GLY A 286 -2.79 3.60 -4.50
CA GLY A 286 -1.75 3.00 -5.33
C GLY A 286 -1.11 3.99 -6.31
N GLU A 287 -1.94 4.63 -7.12
CA GLU A 287 -1.54 5.71 -8.05
C GLU A 287 -0.96 6.92 -7.32
N GLY A 288 -1.60 7.31 -6.20
CA GLY A 288 -1.21 8.49 -5.44
C GLY A 288 0.15 8.34 -4.73
N TRP A 289 0.49 7.14 -4.25
CA TRP A 289 1.83 6.89 -3.70
C TRP A 289 2.91 6.97 -4.77
N GLY A 290 2.63 6.48 -5.99
CA GLY A 290 3.52 6.61 -7.14
C GLY A 290 3.83 8.07 -7.47
N ASP A 291 2.79 8.88 -7.60
CA ASP A 291 2.92 10.32 -7.85
C ASP A 291 3.63 11.05 -6.69
N PHE A 292 3.30 10.71 -5.44
CA PHE A 292 3.91 11.32 -4.26
C PHE A 292 5.41 11.03 -4.16
N LEU A 293 5.85 9.78 -4.35
CA LEU A 293 7.28 9.43 -4.29
C LEU A 293 8.03 10.00 -5.50
N ALA A 294 7.45 9.93 -6.70
CA ALA A 294 8.01 10.56 -7.89
C ALA A 294 8.23 12.06 -7.66
N THR A 295 7.22 12.75 -7.11
CA THR A 295 7.27 14.19 -6.78
C THR A 295 8.28 14.50 -5.68
N THR A 296 8.33 13.70 -4.62
CA THR A 296 9.27 13.90 -3.51
C THR A 296 10.72 13.69 -3.95
N ILE A 297 11.00 12.67 -4.76
CA ILE A 297 12.36 12.37 -5.25
C ILE A 297 12.87 13.45 -6.20
N ARG A 298 12.02 13.98 -7.08
CA ARG A 298 12.40 15.07 -7.99
C ARG A 298 12.36 16.47 -7.36
N SER A 299 11.88 16.58 -6.12
CA SER A 299 11.79 17.85 -5.42
C SER A 299 13.17 18.40 -5.06
N THR A 300 13.23 19.70 -4.79
CA THR A 300 14.45 20.36 -4.30
C THR A 300 14.13 21.19 -3.07
N LYS A 301 15.16 21.70 -2.41
CA LYS A 301 15.02 22.59 -1.25
C LYS A 301 14.16 23.83 -1.56
N GLN A 302 14.21 24.34 -2.78
CA GLN A 302 13.33 25.43 -3.21
C GLN A 302 11.98 24.85 -3.62
N TYR A 303 10.92 25.27 -2.93
CA TYR A 303 9.57 24.87 -3.24
C TYR A 303 9.19 25.21 -4.68
N LYS A 304 8.51 24.26 -5.34
CA LYS A 304 7.89 24.39 -6.66
C LYS A 304 6.63 23.53 -6.70
N ASP A 305 5.74 23.86 -7.61
CA ASP A 305 4.62 22.98 -7.96
C ASP A 305 5.09 21.93 -8.97
N PHE A 306 4.57 20.71 -8.89
CA PHE A 306 5.06 19.58 -9.66
C PHE A 306 3.97 18.95 -10.54
N PRO A 307 4.15 18.98 -11.88
CA PRO A 307 3.32 18.20 -12.79
C PRO A 307 3.89 16.79 -12.97
N MET A 308 3.04 15.82 -13.28
CA MET A 308 3.45 14.46 -13.63
C MET A 308 3.37 14.21 -15.13
N GLY A 309 4.39 13.57 -15.71
CA GLY A 309 4.40 13.20 -17.14
C GLY A 309 4.51 14.38 -18.10
N SER A 310 4.87 15.59 -17.64
CA SER A 310 4.79 16.82 -18.45
C SER A 310 5.66 16.78 -19.71
N TRP A 311 6.84 16.18 -19.62
CA TRP A 311 7.75 16.12 -20.76
C TRP A 311 7.28 15.04 -21.73
N ALA A 312 7.03 13.82 -21.29
CA ALA A 312 6.57 12.71 -22.13
C ALA A 312 5.23 13.05 -22.80
N ALA A 313 4.28 13.59 -22.05
CA ALA A 313 2.96 13.98 -22.56
C ALA A 313 2.97 15.25 -23.42
N ASN A 314 4.05 16.03 -23.42
CA ASN A 314 4.13 17.32 -24.10
C ASN A 314 3.07 18.33 -23.63
N GLU A 315 2.75 18.28 -22.34
CA GLU A 315 1.74 19.10 -21.69
C GLU A 315 2.34 19.79 -20.47
N ILE A 316 2.28 21.12 -20.42
CA ILE A 316 2.98 21.90 -19.38
C ILE A 316 2.49 21.58 -17.97
N ASN A 317 1.21 21.23 -17.82
CA ASN A 317 0.60 20.87 -16.55
C ASN A 317 0.64 19.35 -16.27
N GLY A 318 1.17 18.56 -17.20
CA GLY A 318 1.21 17.10 -17.09
C GLY A 318 -0.12 16.42 -17.36
N ILE A 319 -0.22 15.17 -16.92
CA ILE A 319 -1.33 14.25 -17.24
C ILE A 319 -2.43 14.18 -16.17
N ARG A 320 -2.24 14.85 -15.03
CA ARG A 320 -3.22 14.93 -13.93
C ARG A 320 -4.08 16.19 -14.10
N ASN A 321 -5.25 16.24 -13.47
CA ASN A 321 -6.17 17.37 -13.59
C ASN A 321 -5.58 18.65 -12.97
N TYR A 322 -4.75 18.50 -11.93
CA TYR A 322 -4.10 19.60 -11.23
C TYR A 322 -2.62 19.28 -10.99
N VAL A 323 -1.81 20.33 -11.00
CA VAL A 323 -0.40 20.27 -10.57
C VAL A 323 -0.36 20.12 -9.05
N TYR A 324 0.56 19.32 -8.49
CA TYR A 324 0.71 19.21 -7.04
C TYR A 324 1.18 20.52 -6.43
N SER A 325 0.39 21.09 -5.52
CA SER A 325 0.61 22.44 -5.02
C SER A 325 -0.01 22.68 -3.66
N THR A 326 0.76 23.28 -2.74
CA THR A 326 0.27 23.81 -1.47
C THR A 326 -0.69 25.00 -1.63
N ASN A 327 -0.76 25.60 -2.83
CA ASN A 327 -1.69 26.68 -3.13
C ASN A 327 -3.06 26.09 -3.52
N ILE A 328 -4.06 26.32 -2.67
CA ILE A 328 -5.45 25.84 -2.87
C ILE A 328 -6.12 26.40 -4.14
N THR A 329 -5.60 27.48 -4.71
CA THR A 329 -6.11 28.03 -5.99
C THR A 329 -5.57 27.25 -7.18
N VAL A 330 -4.32 26.76 -7.08
CA VAL A 330 -3.67 25.96 -8.11
C VAL A 330 -4.18 24.52 -8.05
N ASN A 331 -4.21 23.93 -6.86
CA ASN A 331 -4.80 22.63 -6.62
C ASN A 331 -5.86 22.72 -5.52
N PRO A 332 -7.16 22.77 -5.87
CA PRO A 332 -8.26 22.87 -4.90
C PRO A 332 -8.69 21.51 -4.34
N SER A 333 -7.95 20.43 -4.61
CA SER A 333 -8.39 19.09 -4.26
C SER A 333 -8.53 18.90 -2.75
N THR A 334 -9.64 18.29 -2.33
CA THR A 334 -9.92 17.82 -0.97
C THR A 334 -10.50 16.41 -1.05
N TYR A 335 -10.76 15.76 0.08
CA TYR A 335 -11.41 14.44 0.11
C TYR A 335 -12.74 14.42 -0.67
N LYS A 336 -13.53 15.50 -0.59
CA LYS A 336 -14.78 15.66 -1.34
C LYS A 336 -14.60 15.77 -2.86
N THR A 337 -13.39 16.07 -3.35
CA THR A 337 -13.10 16.04 -4.79
C THR A 337 -13.40 14.68 -5.41
N LEU A 338 -13.32 13.60 -4.64
CA LEU A 338 -13.64 12.24 -5.09
C LEU A 338 -15.10 12.08 -5.56
N ASP A 339 -16.01 12.97 -5.16
CA ASP A 339 -17.41 12.98 -5.64
C ASP A 339 -17.61 13.70 -6.98
N LYS A 340 -16.57 14.37 -7.51
CA LYS A 340 -16.69 15.12 -8.77
C LYS A 340 -16.81 14.18 -9.97
N PRO A 341 -17.52 14.60 -11.03
CA PRO A 341 -17.46 13.91 -12.32
C PRO A 341 -16.01 13.75 -12.78
N GLY A 342 -15.62 12.53 -13.16
CA GLY A 342 -14.26 12.17 -13.59
C GLY A 342 -13.44 11.43 -12.53
N TYR A 343 -13.86 11.43 -11.26
CA TYR A 343 -13.10 10.85 -10.13
C TYR A 343 -13.47 9.41 -9.78
N TRP A 344 -13.91 8.62 -10.78
CA TRP A 344 -14.18 7.18 -10.61
C TRP A 344 -12.97 6.30 -10.94
N GLY A 345 -12.00 6.81 -11.71
CA GLY A 345 -10.78 6.09 -12.08
C GLY A 345 -9.70 6.22 -11.02
N VAL A 346 -8.89 5.16 -10.84
CA VAL A 346 -7.81 5.13 -9.84
C VAL A 346 -6.84 6.31 -9.99
N HIS A 347 -6.49 6.71 -11.21
CA HIS A 347 -5.60 7.86 -11.46
C HIS A 347 -6.16 9.17 -10.90
N ALA A 348 -7.46 9.43 -11.09
CA ALA A 348 -8.13 10.64 -10.61
C ALA A 348 -8.28 10.63 -9.08
N ILE A 349 -8.54 9.45 -8.49
CA ILE A 349 -8.53 9.30 -7.03
C ILE A 349 -7.10 9.53 -6.49
N GLY A 350 -6.09 8.99 -7.19
CA GLY A 350 -4.70 9.05 -6.81
C GLY A 350 -4.11 10.44 -6.78
N GLU A 351 -4.47 11.32 -7.72
CA GLU A 351 -4.02 12.72 -7.64
C GLU A 351 -4.55 13.44 -6.38
N VAL A 352 -5.73 13.09 -5.87
CA VAL A 352 -6.23 13.66 -4.62
C VAL A 352 -5.39 13.17 -3.45
N TRP A 353 -5.08 11.87 -3.41
CA TRP A 353 -4.21 11.29 -2.38
C TRP A 353 -2.79 11.86 -2.41
N ALA A 354 -2.18 11.93 -3.59
CA ALA A 354 -0.85 12.50 -3.78
C ALA A 354 -0.79 13.98 -3.37
N GLU A 355 -1.82 14.77 -3.70
CA GLU A 355 -1.93 16.16 -3.26
C GLU A 355 -2.02 16.27 -1.72
N ILE A 356 -2.82 15.43 -1.07
CA ILE A 356 -2.90 15.39 0.40
C ILE A 356 -1.53 15.08 1.00
N LEU A 357 -0.84 14.04 0.51
CA LEU A 357 0.48 13.67 0.99
C LEU A 357 1.54 14.74 0.71
N TRP A 358 1.48 15.41 -0.45
CA TRP A 358 2.36 16.53 -0.79
C TRP A 358 2.22 17.66 0.24
N VAL A 359 0.99 18.05 0.57
CA VAL A 359 0.74 19.10 1.57
C VAL A 359 1.20 18.68 2.97
N VAL A 360 0.96 17.43 3.38
CA VAL A 360 1.49 16.90 4.65
C VAL A 360 3.03 16.94 4.65
N SER A 361 3.67 16.50 3.57
CA SER A 361 5.13 16.52 3.41
C SER A 361 5.70 17.93 3.51
N GLN A 362 5.08 18.92 2.87
CA GLN A 362 5.52 20.31 2.95
C GLN A 362 5.42 20.89 4.36
N ARG A 363 4.44 20.46 5.17
CA ARG A 363 4.39 20.84 6.60
C ARG A 363 5.52 20.19 7.40
N MET A 364 5.82 18.93 7.12
CA MET A 364 6.95 18.22 7.75
C MET A 364 8.29 18.85 7.37
N ILE A 365 8.47 19.27 6.11
CA ILE A 365 9.65 20.01 5.64
C ILE A 365 9.75 21.37 6.32
N ALA A 366 8.64 22.08 6.53
CA ALA A 366 8.64 23.34 7.27
C ALA A 366 9.09 23.17 8.73
N LYS A 367 8.69 22.06 9.38
CA LYS A 367 9.06 21.76 10.78
C LYS A 367 10.51 21.26 10.92
N HIS A 368 10.95 20.36 10.06
CA HIS A 368 12.20 19.60 10.22
C HIS A 368 13.30 19.97 9.22
N GLY A 369 13.03 20.89 8.29
CA GLY A 369 13.96 21.23 7.21
C GLY A 369 13.95 20.22 6.06
N TYR A 370 14.88 20.41 5.12
CA TYR A 370 14.97 19.65 3.87
C TYR A 370 16.37 19.05 3.69
N SER A 371 16.44 17.76 3.35
CA SER A 371 17.65 17.07 2.94
C SER A 371 17.78 17.01 1.42
N ASN A 372 18.97 17.28 0.89
CA ASN A 372 19.26 17.12 -0.54
C ASN A 372 19.41 15.65 -0.98
N THR A 373 19.38 14.71 -0.05
CA THR A 373 19.38 13.26 -0.33
C THR A 373 18.24 12.58 0.41
N LEU A 374 17.59 11.64 -0.26
CA LEU A 374 16.63 10.71 0.35
C LEU A 374 17.27 9.37 0.72
N PHE A 375 18.52 9.13 0.31
CA PHE A 375 19.22 7.89 0.58
C PHE A 375 19.91 7.94 1.95
N PRO A 376 19.60 6.98 2.85
CA PRO A 376 20.33 6.86 4.10
C PRO A 376 21.79 6.45 3.84
N PRO A 377 22.72 6.83 4.73
CA PRO A 377 24.10 6.39 4.67
C PRO A 377 24.20 4.86 4.77
N GLN A 378 25.16 4.28 4.05
CA GLN A 378 25.40 2.84 4.07
C GLN A 378 25.91 2.39 5.45
N PRO A 379 25.50 1.20 5.94
CA PRO A 379 26.09 0.60 7.12
C PRO A 379 27.60 0.39 6.96
N LEU A 380 28.37 0.58 8.03
CA LEU A 380 29.77 0.20 8.12
C LEU A 380 29.90 -1.33 8.25
N GLU A 381 31.13 -1.85 8.10
CA GLU A 381 31.42 -3.29 8.21
C GLU A 381 31.00 -3.89 9.57
N ASP A 382 31.00 -3.08 10.63
CA ASP A 382 30.54 -3.48 11.97
C ASP A 382 29.01 -3.46 12.13
N GLY A 383 28.28 -3.16 11.06
CA GLY A 383 26.82 -3.06 11.03
C GLY A 383 26.25 -1.76 11.58
N THR A 384 27.09 -0.83 12.07
CA THR A 384 26.64 0.48 12.53
C THR A 384 26.32 1.38 11.34
N VAL A 385 25.27 2.20 11.48
CA VAL A 385 24.91 3.17 10.43
C VAL A 385 25.43 4.54 10.84
N PRO A 386 26.28 5.19 10.02
CA PRO A 386 26.73 6.55 10.29
C PRO A 386 25.53 7.48 10.40
N ILE A 387 25.43 8.26 11.47
CA ILE A 387 24.28 9.17 11.66
C ILE A 387 24.32 10.30 10.62
N GLY A 388 25.49 10.92 10.46
CA GLY A 388 25.71 12.04 9.54
C GLY A 388 24.71 13.19 9.76
N ASP A 389 24.35 13.87 8.68
CA ASP A 389 23.23 14.84 8.68
C ASP A 389 21.88 14.17 8.34
N PHE A 390 21.87 12.86 8.05
CA PHE A 390 20.67 12.15 7.63
C PHE A 390 19.79 11.74 8.82
N TYR A 391 20.41 11.21 9.87
CA TYR A 391 19.74 10.74 11.08
C TYR A 391 19.92 11.71 12.25
N ARG A 392 19.03 11.62 13.23
CA ARG A 392 19.19 12.26 14.54
C ARG A 392 20.22 11.50 15.39
N PRO A 393 20.77 12.12 16.46
CA PRO A 393 21.63 11.41 17.40
C PRO A 393 20.97 10.11 17.87
N GLN A 394 21.69 8.99 17.73
CA GLN A 394 21.18 7.67 18.05
C GLN A 394 20.96 7.56 19.57
N ILE A 395 19.76 7.13 19.95
CA ILE A 395 19.42 6.80 21.33
C ILE A 395 19.45 5.28 21.45
N MET A 396 20.25 4.76 22.39
CA MET A 396 20.34 3.31 22.62
C MET A 396 18.95 2.70 22.85
N GLY A 397 18.65 1.62 22.13
CA GLY A 397 17.35 0.93 22.20
C GLY A 397 16.21 1.59 21.43
N LYS A 398 16.47 2.65 20.64
CA LYS A 398 15.48 3.30 19.77
C LYS A 398 15.86 3.22 18.28
N PRO A 399 14.86 3.30 17.38
CA PRO A 399 15.10 3.44 15.94
C PRO A 399 16.00 4.62 15.59
N LEU A 400 16.71 4.49 14.47
CA LEU A 400 17.25 5.63 13.74
C LEU A 400 16.10 6.44 13.15
N VAL A 401 16.07 7.74 13.47
CA VAL A 401 15.02 8.67 13.02
C VAL A 401 15.61 9.64 11.99
N PRO A 402 15.08 9.70 10.76
CA PRO A 402 15.50 10.71 9.79
C PRO A 402 15.30 12.13 10.33
N LYS A 403 16.30 12.98 10.12
CA LYS A 403 16.36 14.32 10.71
C LYS A 403 15.45 15.31 10.00
N HIS A 404 15.35 15.23 8.67
CA HIS A 404 14.70 16.24 7.81
C HIS A 404 13.29 15.83 7.40
N GLY A 405 12.44 16.80 7.09
CA GLY A 405 11.01 16.56 6.86
C GLY A 405 10.71 15.69 5.64
N ASN A 406 11.47 15.85 4.54
CA ASN A 406 11.30 15.05 3.33
C ASN A 406 11.78 13.59 3.51
N THR A 407 12.88 13.38 4.25
CA THR A 407 13.38 12.02 4.57
C THR A 407 12.48 11.34 5.60
N LEU A 408 12.03 12.08 6.61
CA LEU A 408 11.10 11.59 7.62
C LEU A 408 9.75 11.24 6.99
N MET A 409 9.16 12.11 6.17
CA MET A 409 7.89 11.82 5.52
C MET A 409 7.96 10.60 4.60
N THR A 410 9.03 10.46 3.82
CA THR A 410 9.26 9.24 3.00
C THR A 410 9.29 7.98 3.87
N GLN A 411 10.01 8.03 5.00
CA GLN A 411 10.04 6.92 5.96
C GLN A 411 8.66 6.63 6.55
N LEU A 412 7.89 7.65 6.95
CA LEU A 412 6.56 7.50 7.52
C LEU A 412 5.55 6.92 6.52
N VAL A 413 5.61 7.32 5.24
CA VAL A 413 4.76 6.76 4.18
C VAL A 413 5.08 5.28 3.95
N ILE A 414 6.36 4.93 3.81
CA ILE A 414 6.79 3.52 3.62
C ILE A 414 6.40 2.67 4.83
N SER A 415 6.60 3.18 6.05
CA SER A 415 6.17 2.50 7.27
C SER A 415 4.65 2.41 7.37
N GLY A 416 3.91 3.44 6.95
CA GLY A 416 2.45 3.42 6.88
C GLY A 416 1.93 2.33 5.95
N MET A 417 2.53 2.14 4.77
CA MET A 417 2.18 1.05 3.85
C MET A 417 2.34 -0.34 4.48
N LYS A 418 3.34 -0.53 5.34
CA LYS A 418 3.56 -1.79 6.08
C LYS A 418 2.52 -2.01 7.18
N LEU A 419 2.00 -0.94 7.78
CA LEU A 419 1.10 -0.97 8.94
C LEU A 419 -0.37 -1.08 8.54
N GLN A 420 -0.74 -0.50 7.39
CA GLN A 420 -2.13 -0.41 6.95
C GLN A 420 -2.72 -1.78 6.57
N PRO A 421 -4.04 -1.98 6.71
CA PRO A 421 -4.70 -3.21 6.29
C PRO A 421 -4.66 -3.40 4.77
N CYS A 422 -5.02 -4.60 4.32
CA CYS A 422 -5.31 -4.83 2.90
C CYS A 422 -6.57 -4.03 2.49
N ARG A 423 -6.56 -3.44 1.29
CA ARG A 423 -7.62 -2.55 0.77
C ARG A 423 -7.95 -1.38 1.72
N PRO A 424 -6.94 -0.55 2.09
CA PRO A 424 -7.15 0.56 3.00
C PRO A 424 -8.03 1.66 2.36
N SER A 425 -8.78 2.37 3.18
CA SER A 425 -9.38 3.67 2.84
C SER A 425 -8.37 4.81 3.06
N PHE A 426 -8.69 6.03 2.62
CA PHE A 426 -7.89 7.23 2.94
C PHE A 426 -7.69 7.41 4.45
N PHE A 427 -8.69 7.01 5.26
CA PHE A 427 -8.60 7.09 6.72
C PHE A 427 -7.65 6.04 7.29
N ASP A 428 -7.71 4.80 6.79
CA ASP A 428 -6.81 3.73 7.23
C ASP A 428 -5.35 4.08 6.90
N ALA A 429 -5.08 4.60 5.70
CA ALA A 429 -3.74 5.00 5.28
C ALA A 429 -3.23 6.23 6.07
N ARG A 430 -4.08 7.23 6.30
CA ARG A 430 -3.76 8.37 7.19
C ARG A 430 -3.35 7.88 8.58
N ASP A 431 -4.19 7.05 9.18
CA ASP A 431 -4.00 6.59 10.56
C ASP A 431 -2.75 5.71 10.66
N ALA A 432 -2.46 4.90 9.64
CA ALA A 432 -1.22 4.12 9.55
C ALA A 432 0.05 5.00 9.45
N ILE A 433 0.02 6.12 8.72
CA ILE A 433 1.13 7.09 8.67
C ILE A 433 1.34 7.76 10.02
N ILE A 434 0.25 8.13 10.71
CA ILE A 434 0.33 8.73 12.05
C ILE A 434 0.81 7.70 13.08
N GLN A 435 0.38 6.45 12.97
CA GLN A 435 0.88 5.35 13.78
C GLN A 435 2.37 5.08 13.53
N ALA A 436 2.84 5.21 12.28
CA ALA A 436 4.26 5.12 11.96
C ALA A 436 5.08 6.19 12.69
N ASP A 437 4.56 7.42 12.81
CA ASP A 437 5.21 8.50 13.58
C ASP A 437 5.25 8.18 15.08
N GLU A 438 4.14 7.69 15.64
CA GLU A 438 4.10 7.24 17.04
C GLU A 438 5.20 6.19 17.33
N LEU A 439 5.37 5.22 16.43
CA LEU A 439 6.36 4.14 16.61
C LEU A 439 7.81 4.59 16.42
N LEU A 440 8.03 5.54 15.49
CA LEU A 440 9.36 5.98 15.09
C LEU A 440 9.87 7.13 15.98
N THR A 441 9.03 8.13 16.23
CA THR A 441 9.40 9.38 16.90
C THR A 441 8.77 9.54 18.28
N GLY A 442 7.84 8.66 18.67
CA GLY A 442 7.02 8.83 19.87
C GLY A 442 5.88 9.83 19.67
N GLY A 443 5.46 10.07 18.42
CA GLY A 443 4.28 10.88 18.12
C GLY A 443 4.54 12.38 18.14
N GLU A 444 5.81 12.80 18.03
CA GLU A 444 6.19 14.21 18.12
C GLU A 444 5.57 15.07 17.00
N ASN A 445 5.13 14.45 15.89
CA ASN A 445 4.56 15.10 14.71
C ASN A 445 3.06 14.89 14.59
N PHE A 446 2.44 14.29 15.59
CA PHE A 446 1.04 13.93 15.57
C PHE A 446 0.14 15.11 15.13
N CYS A 447 0.38 16.31 15.68
CA CYS A 447 -0.45 17.46 15.35
C CYS A 447 -0.14 18.09 13.99
N GLU A 448 1.11 18.08 13.54
CA GLU A 448 1.47 18.55 12.20
C GLU A 448 0.93 17.63 11.11
N LEU A 449 0.99 16.31 11.32
CA LEU A 449 0.41 15.31 10.43
C LEU A 449 -1.11 15.49 10.34
N TRP A 450 -1.81 15.53 11.47
CA TRP A 450 -3.26 15.78 11.51
C TRP A 450 -3.64 17.10 10.85
N ALA A 451 -2.87 18.17 11.08
CA ALA A 451 -3.12 19.46 10.44
C ALA A 451 -2.95 19.40 8.92
N GLY A 452 -1.99 18.64 8.40
CA GLY A 452 -1.84 18.42 6.97
C GLY A 452 -3.03 17.68 6.37
N PHE A 453 -3.38 16.53 6.92
CA PHE A 453 -4.53 15.73 6.45
C PHE A 453 -5.85 16.49 6.55
N ALA A 454 -6.10 17.13 7.69
CA ALA A 454 -7.31 17.93 7.90
C ALA A 454 -7.39 19.11 6.94
N SER A 455 -6.27 19.78 6.61
CA SER A 455 -6.28 20.91 5.67
C SER A 455 -6.80 20.56 4.27
N ARG A 456 -6.79 19.26 3.92
CA ARG A 456 -7.28 18.73 2.65
C ARG A 456 -8.51 17.82 2.82
N GLY A 457 -9.26 17.98 3.90
CA GLY A 457 -10.57 17.34 4.09
C GLY A 457 -10.53 15.94 4.70
N VAL A 458 -9.37 15.47 5.19
CA VAL A 458 -9.21 14.14 5.83
C VAL A 458 -9.01 14.28 7.36
N GLY A 459 -9.73 15.21 7.99
CA GLY A 459 -9.76 15.44 9.43
C GLY A 459 -10.56 14.39 10.21
N THR A 460 -10.69 14.56 11.53
CA THR A 460 -11.36 13.58 12.41
C THR A 460 -12.86 13.46 12.17
N ASP A 461 -13.47 14.48 11.56
CA ASP A 461 -14.88 14.52 11.19
C ASP A 461 -15.13 14.27 9.70
N ALA A 462 -14.11 13.82 8.97
CA ALA A 462 -14.27 13.37 7.59
C ALA A 462 -15.10 12.08 7.56
N SER A 463 -15.91 11.89 6.53
CA SER A 463 -16.74 10.69 6.43
C SER A 463 -17.04 10.28 5.00
N LEU A 464 -17.22 8.98 4.81
CA LEU A 464 -17.73 8.38 3.60
C LEU A 464 -19.09 7.74 3.90
N ARG A 465 -20.16 8.22 3.25
CA ARG A 465 -21.52 7.68 3.43
C ARG A 465 -21.93 6.88 2.20
N GLY A 466 -22.34 5.63 2.42
CA GLY A 466 -22.82 4.77 1.33
C GLY A 466 -21.74 4.29 0.36
N GLY A 467 -20.45 4.37 0.75
CA GLY A 467 -19.35 3.84 -0.05
C GLY A 467 -19.36 2.32 -0.12
N THR A 468 -18.75 1.77 -1.18
CA THR A 468 -18.59 0.32 -1.37
C THR A 468 -17.11 -0.03 -1.52
N PRO A 469 -16.71 -1.32 -1.39
CA PRO A 469 -15.33 -1.74 -1.66
C PRO A 469 -14.82 -1.43 -3.08
N TRP A 470 -15.72 -1.17 -4.02
CA TRP A 470 -15.42 -0.91 -5.43
C TRP A 470 -15.40 0.60 -5.76
N GLY A 471 -15.55 1.46 -4.74
CA GLY A 471 -15.66 2.90 -4.87
C GLY A 471 -17.09 3.43 -4.66
N GLY A 472 -17.26 4.71 -4.98
CA GLY A 472 -18.51 5.44 -4.78
C GLY A 472 -18.79 5.79 -3.32
N GLY A 473 -20.03 6.17 -3.05
CA GLY A 473 -20.41 6.83 -1.80
C GLY A 473 -20.35 8.35 -1.93
N VAL A 474 -20.71 9.04 -0.85
CA VAL A 474 -20.67 10.49 -0.75
C VAL A 474 -19.64 10.87 0.30
N HIS A 475 -18.62 11.60 -0.16
CA HIS A 475 -17.50 12.05 0.63
C HIS A 475 -17.85 13.38 1.31
N ALA A 476 -17.56 13.48 2.60
CA ALA A 476 -17.66 14.72 3.34
C ALA A 476 -16.27 15.09 3.87
N ASP A 477 -15.82 16.28 3.50
CA ASP A 477 -14.59 16.83 4.05
C ASP A 477 -14.72 17.00 5.57
N GLY A 478 -13.67 16.56 6.27
CA GLY A 478 -13.44 16.87 7.67
C GLY A 478 -12.22 17.76 7.84
N PHE A 479 -12.35 18.78 8.68
CA PHE A 479 -11.27 19.73 8.96
C PHE A 479 -10.91 19.77 10.46
N LYS A 480 -11.60 19.00 11.30
CA LYS A 480 -11.31 18.98 12.74
C LYS A 480 -10.01 18.24 13.03
N LEU A 481 -9.25 18.81 13.95
CA LEU A 481 -8.09 18.17 14.55
C LEU A 481 -8.51 17.38 15.80
N PRO A 482 -7.73 16.35 16.19
CA PRO A 482 -7.91 15.70 17.49
C PRO A 482 -7.84 16.71 18.64
N ALA A 483 -8.55 16.43 19.73
CA ALA A 483 -8.63 17.34 20.88
C ALA A 483 -7.25 17.72 21.44
N LYS A 484 -6.29 16.77 21.44
CA LYS A 484 -4.92 16.98 21.90
C LYS A 484 -4.07 17.92 21.03
N CYS A 485 -4.58 18.36 19.87
CA CYS A 485 -3.88 19.26 18.95
C CYS A 485 -4.44 20.68 18.92
N LYS A 486 -5.46 20.96 19.73
CA LYS A 486 -5.89 22.34 19.93
C LYS A 486 -4.85 23.02 20.83
N SER A 487 -4.29 24.14 20.39
CA SER A 487 -3.65 25.08 21.30
C SER A 487 -4.70 25.56 22.31
N GLU A 488 -4.31 25.73 23.57
CA GLU A 488 -5.09 26.53 24.52
C GLU A 488 -5.36 27.94 23.97
#